data_AF-A0A7X5YHC5-F1
#
_entry.id   AF-A0A7X5YHC5-F1
#
_cell.length_a   1.000
_cell.length_b   1.000
_cell.length_c   1.000
_cell.angle_alpha   90.00
_cell.angle_beta   90.00
_cell.angle_gamma   90.00
#
_symmetry.space_group_name_H-M   'P 1'
#
loop_
_entity.id
_entity.type
_entity.pdbx_description
1 polymer ?
#
loop_
_entity_poly.entity_id
_entity_poly.type
_entity_poly.pdbx_seq_one_letter_code
_entity_poly.pdbx_strand_id
1 'polypeptide(L)'
;MSDDTTARLGLPYLAAGQMQKHVTLNEALTRLDALVQSAVVSRTEPIQPAEPPDGALYILPADAAGAAWSGRAEGTLMRAETGGWTVIDAPDGMVVLVADAGELLVRQEGDWVPLGACLDTIEGLARFGLGTAADATNPFAAKLNKALWTALETSGGGDGDLRLTFNKEGPADVLSLLFQSGYGGRAELGLIGDDDLKLKVSPDGSVWRDVWAVDRTSGRVAFELGAVRRTVTVMSAAGVYAVPAWARSIEAVAVGGGAGGGAGAFGASASRFGGGGGGAGGVSRAVWPADQLPSTLAVVVGAGGAGGVASAGSAGSGSAVYLGSTALLIAAGGGGGGLGGAASGAAGAGGAGAPNSNGGGASSVTATGATGKSFDRPDAPGGGGAGGGLYAAGVSRSGGAGGDGGALAVKAIGGSGGSGVGGAGAASPQPTLYWAGSGGGGGGAVTSGSGRDGGAGGAAGGGGGGGGAGISAGGVGGSGAAGLVWLIAQG
;
A
#
# COMPACT_ATOMS: atom_id res chain seq x y z
N MET A 1 40.51 -5.00 69.29
CA MET A 1 39.32 -4.11 69.31
C MET A 1 38.61 -4.39 70.61
N SER A 2 38.00 -3.38 71.25
CA SER A 2 37.64 -3.37 72.67
C SER A 2 36.82 -4.58 73.11
N ASP A 3 37.28 -5.30 74.14
CA ASP A 3 36.64 -6.45 74.80
C ASP A 3 35.28 -6.13 75.46
N ASP A 4 34.75 -4.92 75.23
CA ASP A 4 33.57 -4.35 75.90
C ASP A 4 32.34 -4.24 74.97
N THR A 5 32.41 -4.67 73.71
CA THR A 5 31.29 -4.61 72.75
C THR A 5 31.22 -5.82 71.83
N THR A 6 30.03 -6.16 71.32
CA THR A 6 29.85 -7.20 70.30
C THR A 6 30.51 -6.84 68.97
N ALA A 7 31.01 -7.85 68.26
CA ALA A 7 31.87 -7.66 67.09
C ALA A 7 31.19 -7.00 65.88
N ARG A 8 29.89 -7.26 65.63
CA ARG A 8 29.21 -6.75 64.42
C ARG A 8 28.43 -5.46 64.65
N LEU A 9 27.60 -5.43 65.69
CA LEU A 9 26.65 -4.36 65.99
C LEU A 9 27.17 -3.40 67.07
N GLY A 10 28.31 -3.69 67.71
CA GLY A 10 28.90 -2.83 68.73
C GLY A 10 28.06 -2.72 70.00
N LEU A 11 27.29 -3.76 70.36
CA LEU A 11 26.45 -3.76 71.55
C LEU A 11 27.32 -3.87 72.79
N PRO A 12 27.17 -2.99 73.80
CA PRO A 12 28.03 -3.00 74.98
C PRO A 12 27.81 -4.26 75.81
N TYR A 13 28.91 -4.95 76.14
CA TYR A 13 28.93 -6.06 77.09
C TYR A 13 28.83 -5.55 78.53
N LEU A 14 28.25 -6.37 79.40
CA LEU A 14 28.18 -6.09 80.84
C LEU A 14 29.51 -6.43 81.51
N ALA A 15 30.06 -5.46 82.26
CA ALA A 15 31.30 -5.63 83.02
C ALA A 15 31.20 -6.71 84.11
N ALA A 16 32.34 -7.34 84.44
CA ALA A 16 32.40 -8.43 85.42
C ALA A 16 31.96 -7.98 86.83
N GLY A 17 31.16 -8.81 87.52
CA GLY A 17 30.62 -8.54 88.85
C GLY A 17 30.28 -9.82 89.64
N GLN A 18 29.86 -9.69 90.90
CA GLN A 18 29.55 -10.81 91.79
C GLN A 18 28.35 -11.63 91.27
N MET A 19 28.46 -12.97 91.31
CA MET A 19 27.51 -13.99 90.83
C MET A 19 27.47 -14.27 89.30
N GLN A 20 28.49 -13.93 88.51
CA GLN A 20 28.67 -14.39 87.12
C GLN A 20 27.51 -14.12 86.11
N LYS A 21 26.53 -13.27 86.45
CA LYS A 21 25.39 -12.93 85.56
C LYS A 21 25.80 -12.30 84.21
N HIS A 22 26.96 -11.66 84.17
CA HIS A 22 27.52 -11.06 82.96
C HIS A 22 27.84 -12.09 81.87
N VAL A 23 28.18 -13.33 82.24
CA VAL A 23 28.51 -14.39 81.28
C VAL A 23 27.30 -14.72 80.41
N THR A 24 26.18 -15.08 81.04
CA THR A 24 24.95 -15.46 80.34
C THR A 24 24.37 -14.32 79.50
N LEU A 25 24.43 -13.08 80.01
CA LEU A 25 23.94 -11.92 79.26
C LEU A 25 24.83 -11.58 78.07
N ASN A 26 26.15 -11.60 78.24
CA ASN A 26 27.08 -11.29 77.15
C ASN A 26 27.00 -12.35 76.06
N GLU A 27 26.89 -13.62 76.40
CA GLU A 27 26.64 -14.70 75.43
C GLU A 27 25.33 -14.49 74.66
N ALA A 28 24.27 -14.05 75.34
CA ALA A 28 23.02 -13.68 74.67
C ALA A 28 23.17 -12.47 73.73
N LEU A 29 23.96 -11.46 74.12
CA LEU A 29 24.27 -10.30 73.27
C LEU A 29 25.09 -10.70 72.04
N THR A 30 26.07 -11.59 72.19
CA THR A 30 26.86 -12.17 71.09
C THR A 30 25.97 -12.97 70.15
N ARG A 31 25.03 -13.76 70.67
CA ARG A 31 24.06 -14.48 69.83
C ARG A 31 23.13 -13.52 69.11
N LEU A 32 22.62 -12.49 69.79
CA LEU A 32 21.75 -11.47 69.20
C LEU A 32 22.49 -10.71 68.08
N ASP A 33 23.76 -10.40 68.30
CA ASP A 33 24.67 -9.78 67.35
C ASP A 33 24.86 -10.61 66.09
N ALA A 34 24.76 -11.95 66.18
CA ALA A 34 24.76 -12.82 65.00
C ALA A 34 23.42 -12.77 64.25
N LEU A 35 22.29 -12.81 64.97
CA LEU A 35 20.96 -13.04 64.41
C LEU A 35 20.27 -11.78 63.86
N VAL A 36 20.45 -10.62 64.48
CA VAL A 36 19.74 -9.38 64.09
C VAL A 36 20.33 -8.79 62.81
N GLN A 37 19.50 -8.63 61.77
CA GLN A 37 19.94 -8.16 60.45
C GLN A 37 21.14 -8.98 59.93
N SER A 38 20.98 -10.30 60.02
CA SER A 38 22.05 -11.26 59.70
C SER A 38 22.62 -11.06 58.30
N ALA A 39 23.93 -10.79 58.26
CA ALA A 39 24.71 -10.72 57.04
C ALA A 39 25.85 -11.73 57.16
N VAL A 40 25.96 -12.62 56.17
CA VAL A 40 27.03 -13.60 56.05
C VAL A 40 28.01 -13.16 54.98
N VAL A 41 29.30 -13.42 55.19
CA VAL A 41 30.37 -13.07 54.26
C VAL A 41 30.22 -13.86 52.97
N SER A 42 30.02 -15.17 53.10
CA SER A 42 29.86 -16.09 51.98
C SER A 42 29.05 -17.32 52.38
N ARG A 43 28.46 -17.97 51.37
CA ARG A 43 27.84 -19.30 51.44
C ARG A 43 28.60 -20.38 50.65
N THR A 44 29.62 -19.97 49.88
CA THR A 44 30.33 -20.82 48.92
C THR A 44 31.81 -20.99 49.27
N GLU A 45 32.33 -20.27 50.26
CA GLU A 45 33.70 -20.42 50.75
C GLU A 45 33.92 -21.86 51.27
N PRO A 46 34.75 -22.68 50.60
CA PRO A 46 34.87 -24.11 50.92
C PRO A 46 35.90 -24.38 52.01
N ILE A 47 36.76 -23.42 52.31
CA ILE A 47 37.86 -23.57 53.26
C ILE A 47 37.71 -22.52 54.36
N GLN A 48 37.73 -22.96 55.60
CA GLN A 48 37.73 -22.09 56.76
C GLN A 48 38.82 -21.01 56.65
N PRO A 49 38.46 -19.71 56.66
CA PRO A 49 39.43 -18.63 56.64
C PRO A 49 40.36 -18.71 57.86
N ALA A 50 41.66 -18.51 57.62
CA ALA A 50 42.65 -18.49 58.69
C ALA A 50 42.53 -17.24 59.58
N GLU A 51 42.17 -16.09 58.98
CA GLU A 51 42.00 -14.81 59.65
C GLU A 51 40.67 -14.16 59.24
N PRO A 52 39.52 -14.73 59.67
CA PRO A 52 38.22 -14.13 59.43
C PRO A 52 38.10 -12.80 60.22
N PRO A 53 37.40 -11.79 59.67
CA PRO A 53 37.02 -10.62 60.46
C PRO A 53 36.24 -11.03 61.71
N ASP A 54 36.44 -10.29 62.80
CA ASP A 54 35.73 -10.56 64.05
C ASP A 54 34.22 -10.36 63.86
N GLY A 55 33.42 -11.32 64.32
CA GLY A 55 31.97 -11.34 64.11
C GLY A 55 31.51 -11.78 62.72
N ALA A 56 32.43 -12.21 61.83
CA ALA A 56 32.07 -12.69 60.51
C ALA A 56 31.21 -13.96 60.59
N LEU A 57 30.15 -14.00 59.80
CA LEU A 57 29.30 -15.17 59.65
C LEU A 57 29.53 -15.84 58.29
N TYR A 58 29.45 -17.16 58.26
CA TYR A 58 29.53 -17.98 57.06
C TYR A 58 28.44 -19.03 57.08
N ILE A 59 27.84 -19.30 55.91
CA ILE A 59 27.01 -20.49 55.71
C ILE A 59 27.92 -21.54 55.09
N LEU A 60 28.04 -22.70 55.71
CA LEU A 60 28.93 -23.74 55.20
C LEU A 60 28.40 -24.31 53.88
N PRO A 61 29.22 -24.36 52.81
CA PRO A 61 28.90 -25.16 51.63
C PRO A 61 29.05 -26.65 51.91
N ALA A 62 28.64 -27.48 50.96
CA ALA A 62 28.99 -28.89 50.94
C ALA A 62 30.52 -29.09 51.09
N ASP A 63 30.90 -30.12 51.84
CA ASP A 63 32.30 -30.52 52.06
C ASP A 63 33.22 -29.44 52.66
N ALA A 64 32.67 -28.47 53.40
CA ALA A 64 33.43 -27.43 54.06
C ALA A 64 34.62 -27.98 54.89
N ALA A 65 35.83 -27.49 54.60
CA ALA A 65 37.07 -27.97 55.17
C ALA A 65 37.67 -26.98 56.17
N GLY A 66 38.28 -27.48 57.25
CA GLY A 66 38.94 -26.67 58.26
C GLY A 66 38.77 -27.23 59.65
N ALA A 67 39.61 -26.81 60.59
CA ALA A 67 39.64 -27.36 61.94
C ALA A 67 38.29 -27.25 62.69
N ALA A 68 37.54 -26.17 62.47
CA ALA A 68 36.23 -25.92 63.08
C ALA A 68 35.04 -26.20 62.16
N TRP A 69 35.26 -26.21 60.84
CA TRP A 69 34.21 -26.41 59.84
C TRP A 69 34.00 -27.89 59.50
N SER A 70 35.07 -28.70 59.48
CA SER A 70 34.97 -30.12 59.12
C SER A 70 34.06 -30.90 60.07
N GLY A 71 33.17 -31.73 59.49
CA GLY A 71 32.19 -32.54 60.22
C GLY A 71 30.89 -31.82 60.58
N ARG A 72 30.75 -30.53 60.22
CA ARG A 72 29.47 -29.81 60.28
C ARG A 72 28.67 -30.08 59.01
N ALA A 73 27.34 -30.07 59.13
CA ALA A 73 26.45 -30.22 57.99
C ALA A 73 26.48 -28.97 57.09
N GLU A 74 26.23 -29.15 55.80
CA GLU A 74 25.97 -28.05 54.87
C GLU A 74 24.84 -27.15 55.40
N GLY A 75 24.93 -25.85 55.12
CA GLY A 75 23.94 -24.86 55.58
C GLY A 75 24.10 -24.43 57.03
N THR A 76 25.02 -25.03 57.81
CA THR A 76 25.33 -24.59 59.17
C THR A 76 25.84 -23.16 59.16
N LEU A 77 25.29 -22.31 60.03
CA LEU A 77 25.74 -20.93 60.23
C LEU A 77 26.88 -20.90 61.24
N MET A 78 28.06 -20.46 60.80
CA MET A 78 29.28 -20.39 61.61
C MET A 78 29.67 -18.94 61.85
N ARG A 79 29.98 -18.58 63.10
CA ARG A 79 30.50 -17.28 63.51
C ARG A 79 31.97 -17.39 63.87
N ALA A 80 32.80 -16.51 63.32
CA ALA A 80 34.17 -16.32 63.75
C ALA A 80 34.26 -15.16 64.75
N GLU A 81 34.81 -15.40 65.93
CA GLU A 81 34.98 -14.35 66.94
C GLU A 81 36.11 -14.70 67.91
N THR A 82 36.92 -13.72 68.30
CA THR A 82 38.03 -13.88 69.26
C THR A 82 39.02 -15.01 68.89
N GLY A 83 39.22 -15.26 67.59
CA GLY A 83 40.08 -16.33 67.09
C GLY A 83 39.47 -17.74 67.16
N GLY A 84 38.20 -17.85 67.60
CA GLY A 84 37.43 -19.09 67.64
C GLY A 84 36.28 -19.11 66.64
N TRP A 85 35.63 -20.27 66.53
CA TRP A 85 34.46 -20.49 65.67
C TRP A 85 33.33 -21.11 66.48
N THR A 86 32.14 -20.53 66.38
CA THR A 86 30.92 -21.00 67.06
C THR A 86 29.80 -21.26 66.07
N VAL A 87 28.99 -22.29 66.35
CA VAL A 87 27.77 -22.55 65.59
C VAL A 87 26.68 -21.61 66.09
N ILE A 88 25.96 -21.00 65.16
CA ILE A 88 24.78 -20.19 65.45
C ILE A 88 23.55 -20.97 64.97
N ASP A 89 22.61 -21.27 65.87
CA ASP A 89 21.36 -21.90 65.47
C ASP A 89 20.55 -20.94 64.59
N ALA A 90 20.30 -21.35 63.34
CA ALA A 90 19.46 -20.63 62.39
C ALA A 90 18.04 -21.24 62.38
N PRO A 91 17.04 -20.59 62.97
CA PRO A 91 15.66 -21.08 62.94
C PRO A 91 15.06 -20.93 61.54
N ASP A 92 14.09 -21.78 61.21
CA ASP A 92 13.28 -21.60 60.00
C ASP A 92 12.59 -20.23 59.99
N GLY A 93 12.53 -19.61 58.82
CA GLY A 93 12.08 -18.23 58.61
C GLY A 93 13.17 -17.17 58.79
N MET A 94 14.38 -17.54 59.23
CA MET A 94 15.51 -16.61 59.30
C MET A 94 15.88 -16.10 57.91
N VAL A 95 16.02 -14.78 57.78
CA VAL A 95 16.47 -14.12 56.54
C VAL A 95 17.91 -13.66 56.71
N VAL A 96 18.75 -13.97 55.73
CA VAL A 96 20.17 -13.58 55.71
C VAL A 96 20.52 -12.92 54.38
N LEU A 97 21.33 -11.86 54.45
CA LEU A 97 22.00 -11.31 53.28
C LEU A 97 23.35 -12.01 53.10
N VAL A 98 23.58 -12.60 51.94
CA VAL A 98 24.88 -13.13 51.54
C VAL A 98 25.65 -12.02 50.83
N ALA A 99 26.68 -11.49 51.49
CA ALA A 99 27.30 -10.23 51.10
C ALA A 99 28.07 -10.30 49.77
N ASP A 100 28.76 -11.40 49.49
CA ASP A 100 29.56 -11.58 48.26
C ASP A 100 28.69 -11.76 47.01
N ALA A 101 27.52 -12.40 47.14
CA ALA A 101 26.57 -12.64 46.05
C ALA A 101 25.46 -11.57 45.93
N GLY A 102 25.21 -10.78 46.99
CA GLY A 102 24.13 -9.80 47.03
C GLY A 102 22.73 -10.42 47.04
N GLU A 103 22.59 -11.66 47.55
CA GLU A 103 21.33 -12.41 47.58
C GLU A 103 20.74 -12.50 48.99
N LEU A 104 19.41 -12.52 49.07
CA LEU A 104 18.68 -12.82 50.31
C LEU A 104 18.27 -14.29 50.31
N LEU A 105 18.61 -15.00 51.38
CA LEU A 105 18.18 -16.37 51.62
C LEU A 105 17.23 -16.45 52.81
N VAL A 106 16.32 -17.41 52.75
CA VAL A 106 15.40 -17.76 53.83
C VAL A 106 15.70 -19.19 54.27
N ARG A 107 15.81 -19.42 55.58
CA ARG A 107 15.91 -20.77 56.15
C ARG A 107 14.55 -21.46 56.05
N GLN A 108 14.45 -22.60 55.38
CA GLN A 108 13.21 -23.39 55.27
C GLN A 108 13.53 -24.88 55.33
N GLU A 109 12.86 -25.61 56.23
CA GLU A 109 12.99 -27.07 56.38
C GLU A 109 14.44 -27.54 56.54
N GLY A 110 15.30 -26.72 57.15
CA GLY A 110 16.72 -27.03 57.32
C GLY A 110 17.64 -26.64 56.15
N ASP A 111 17.13 -26.00 55.10
CA ASP A 111 17.89 -25.53 53.94
C ASP A 111 17.84 -24.01 53.78
N TRP A 112 18.77 -23.44 52.99
CA TRP A 112 18.78 -22.03 52.63
C TRP A 112 18.29 -21.83 51.20
N VAL A 113 17.10 -21.25 51.04
CA VAL A 113 16.43 -21.06 49.76
C VAL A 113 16.46 -19.58 49.37
N PRO A 114 16.71 -19.20 48.11
CA PRO A 114 16.60 -17.81 47.68
C PRO A 114 15.22 -17.24 47.98
N LEU A 115 15.15 -16.03 48.54
CA LEU A 115 13.89 -15.37 48.91
C LEU A 115 12.88 -15.35 47.75
N GLY A 116 13.36 -15.15 46.52
CA GLY A 116 12.52 -15.16 45.32
C GLY A 116 11.84 -16.51 45.04
N ALA A 117 12.47 -17.64 45.41
CA ALA A 117 11.86 -18.96 45.27
C ALA A 117 10.83 -19.25 46.38
N CYS A 118 10.83 -18.46 47.46
CA CYS A 118 9.81 -18.52 48.51
C CYS A 118 8.54 -17.71 48.15
N LEU A 119 8.59 -16.88 47.09
CA LEU A 119 7.46 -16.09 46.62
C LEU A 119 6.65 -16.91 45.60
N ASP A 120 5.70 -17.70 46.09
CA ASP A 120 4.83 -18.54 45.24
C ASP A 120 3.78 -17.69 44.49
N THR A 121 3.09 -16.79 45.20
CA THR A 121 2.02 -15.96 44.62
C THR A 121 2.26 -14.47 44.88
N ILE A 122 2.16 -13.65 43.83
CA ILE A 122 2.11 -12.19 43.91
C ILE A 122 0.75 -11.74 43.37
N GLU A 123 -0.16 -11.38 44.27
CA GLU A 123 -1.54 -11.00 43.94
C GLU A 123 -1.95 -9.66 44.56
N GLY A 124 -3.05 -9.07 44.07
CA GLY A 124 -3.59 -7.83 44.61
C GLY A 124 -2.76 -6.56 44.32
N LEU A 125 -1.81 -6.62 43.39
CA LEU A 125 -1.03 -5.46 42.99
C LEU A 125 -1.90 -4.45 42.23
N ALA A 126 -2.03 -3.24 42.76
CA ALA A 126 -2.72 -2.15 42.06
C ALA A 126 -1.94 -1.63 40.84
N ARG A 127 -0.61 -1.72 40.88
CA ARG A 127 0.30 -1.31 39.79
C ARG A 127 1.54 -2.19 39.73
N PHE A 128 2.03 -2.44 38.52
CA PHE A 128 3.28 -3.16 38.27
C PHE A 128 4.05 -2.51 37.11
N GLY A 129 5.27 -2.05 37.41
CA GLY A 129 6.17 -1.39 36.46
C GLY A 129 7.46 -2.17 36.26
N LEU A 130 7.73 -2.60 35.03
CA LEU A 130 8.96 -3.31 34.66
C LEU A 130 9.86 -2.43 33.79
N GLY A 131 10.99 -1.97 34.34
CA GLY A 131 11.91 -1.06 33.64
C GLY A 131 11.37 0.37 33.46
N THR A 132 10.19 0.67 34.01
CA THR A 132 9.54 1.99 34.02
C THR A 132 8.56 2.09 35.20
N ALA A 133 8.19 3.31 35.59
CA ALA A 133 7.12 3.52 36.56
C ALA A 133 5.74 3.23 35.92
N ALA A 134 4.87 2.55 36.67
CA ALA A 134 3.45 2.40 36.35
C ALA A 134 2.63 3.51 37.03
N ASP A 135 1.56 3.96 36.37
CA ASP A 135 0.74 5.08 36.83
C ASP A 135 -0.77 4.71 36.85
N ALA A 136 -1.64 5.68 37.12
CA ALA A 136 -3.08 5.43 37.18
C ALA A 136 -3.71 5.13 35.80
N THR A 137 -3.07 5.60 34.73
CA THR A 137 -3.51 5.39 33.35
C THR A 137 -2.97 4.07 32.79
N ASN A 138 -1.76 3.69 33.19
CA ASN A 138 -1.06 2.47 32.80
C ASN A 138 -0.67 1.68 34.06
N PRO A 139 -1.64 1.01 34.71
CA PRO A 139 -1.38 0.25 35.95
C PRO A 139 -0.42 -0.92 35.71
N PHE A 140 -0.35 -1.46 34.50
CA PHE A 140 0.72 -2.34 34.06
C PHE A 140 1.55 -1.61 33.00
N ALA A 141 2.84 -1.40 33.25
CA ALA A 141 3.74 -0.71 32.32
C ALA A 141 5.07 -1.45 32.20
N ALA A 142 5.56 -1.63 30.97
CA ALA A 142 6.82 -2.30 30.73
C ALA A 142 7.64 -1.54 29.67
N LYS A 143 8.91 -1.23 29.98
CA LYS A 143 9.86 -0.60 29.06
C LYS A 143 10.95 -1.60 28.70
N LEU A 144 10.74 -2.29 27.60
CA LEU A 144 11.49 -3.50 27.20
C LEU A 144 11.87 -3.43 25.70
N ASN A 145 12.86 -4.21 25.29
CA ASN A 145 13.15 -4.44 23.86
C ASN A 145 12.27 -5.55 23.25
N LYS A 146 11.93 -6.58 24.04
CA LYS A 146 11.15 -7.75 23.61
C LYS A 146 10.35 -8.29 24.81
N ALA A 147 9.21 -8.89 24.52
CA ALA A 147 8.41 -9.65 25.47
C ALA A 147 8.05 -11.00 24.82
N LEU A 148 8.34 -12.11 25.50
CA LEU A 148 8.01 -13.46 25.04
C LEU A 148 6.95 -14.04 25.97
N TRP A 149 5.73 -14.19 25.47
CA TRP A 149 4.71 -14.99 26.11
C TRP A 149 4.74 -16.38 25.48
N THR A 150 4.90 -17.40 26.30
CA THR A 150 4.91 -18.80 25.88
C THR A 150 3.90 -19.59 26.70
N ALA A 151 3.31 -20.60 26.08
CA ALA A 151 2.45 -21.53 26.80
C ALA A 151 3.26 -22.28 27.86
N LEU A 152 2.60 -22.69 28.94
CA LEU A 152 3.14 -23.71 29.82
C LEU A 152 3.03 -25.05 29.08
N GLU A 153 4.17 -25.65 28.78
CA GLU A 153 4.22 -26.92 28.06
C GLU A 153 3.61 -28.05 28.89
N THR A 154 3.14 -29.09 28.22
CA THR A 154 2.60 -30.30 28.86
C THR A 154 3.63 -31.00 29.74
N SER A 155 4.92 -30.95 29.36
CA SER A 155 6.06 -31.43 30.15
C SER A 155 6.19 -30.68 31.49
N GLY A 156 5.79 -29.41 31.52
CA GLY A 156 5.78 -28.54 32.70
C GLY A 156 4.43 -28.48 33.42
N GLY A 157 3.50 -29.38 33.11
CA GLY A 157 2.17 -29.45 33.75
C GLY A 157 1.11 -28.52 33.17
N GLY A 158 1.36 -27.88 32.03
CA GLY A 158 0.38 -27.05 31.31
C GLY A 158 -0.42 -27.82 30.25
N ASP A 159 -1.25 -27.11 29.50
CA ASP A 159 -2.03 -27.65 28.38
C ASP A 159 -1.40 -27.37 27.00
N GLY A 160 -0.30 -26.61 26.96
CA GLY A 160 0.40 -26.22 25.74
C GLY A 160 -0.27 -25.08 24.96
N ASP A 161 -1.38 -24.54 25.44
CA ASP A 161 -2.07 -23.41 24.83
C ASP A 161 -1.66 -22.08 25.48
N LEU A 162 -1.56 -21.02 24.67
CA LEU A 162 -1.41 -19.65 25.17
C LEU A 162 -2.56 -18.79 24.62
N ARG A 163 -3.29 -18.13 25.53
CA ARG A 163 -4.39 -17.22 25.17
C ARG A 163 -4.20 -15.88 25.88
N LEU A 164 -4.40 -14.80 25.13
CA LEU A 164 -4.59 -13.47 25.69
C LEU A 164 -6.08 -13.12 25.59
N THR A 165 -6.77 -13.19 26.71
CA THR A 165 -8.19 -12.86 26.79
C THR A 165 -8.34 -11.41 27.22
N PHE A 166 -9.03 -10.63 26.39
CA PHE A 166 -9.39 -9.24 26.67
C PHE A 166 -10.90 -9.15 26.83
N ASN A 167 -11.38 -8.28 27.72
CA ASN A 167 -12.81 -8.06 27.95
C ASN A 167 -13.11 -6.56 28.09
N LYS A 168 -14.26 -6.13 27.55
CA LYS A 168 -14.84 -4.80 27.76
C LYS A 168 -16.22 -4.90 28.39
N GLU A 169 -16.69 -3.82 29.00
CA GLU A 169 -17.96 -3.79 29.75
C GLU A 169 -19.18 -3.83 28.82
N GLY A 170 -19.15 -3.04 27.75
CA GLY A 170 -20.23 -3.02 26.77
C GLY A 170 -19.79 -2.69 25.34
N PRO A 171 -20.74 -2.72 24.39
CA PRO A 171 -20.44 -2.54 22.97
C PRO A 171 -19.83 -1.17 22.66
N ALA A 172 -20.29 -0.11 23.32
CA ALA A 172 -19.80 1.25 23.08
C ALA A 172 -18.35 1.49 23.57
N ASP A 173 -17.79 0.58 24.36
CA ASP A 173 -16.43 0.70 24.88
C ASP A 173 -15.38 0.23 23.85
N VAL A 174 -14.12 0.48 24.19
CA VAL A 174 -12.96 0.14 23.36
C VAL A 174 -12.19 -1.01 23.99
N LEU A 175 -12.02 -2.08 23.21
CA LEU A 175 -11.07 -3.16 23.48
C LEU A 175 -10.17 -3.30 22.26
N SER A 176 -8.90 -2.96 22.39
CA SER A 176 -8.02 -2.87 21.22
C SER A 176 -6.54 -3.07 21.53
N LEU A 177 -5.80 -3.37 20.47
CA LEU A 177 -4.36 -3.23 20.39
C LEU A 177 -4.04 -1.93 19.66
N LEU A 178 -3.42 -0.98 20.38
CA LEU A 178 -3.02 0.32 19.84
C LEU A 178 -1.53 0.30 19.45
N PHE A 179 -1.26 0.51 18.16
CA PHE A 179 0.09 0.61 17.62
C PHE A 179 0.52 2.08 17.54
N GLN A 180 1.66 2.41 18.11
CA GLN A 180 2.13 3.80 18.27
C GLN A 180 3.54 4.03 17.72
N SER A 181 3.83 5.28 17.38
CA SER A 181 5.18 5.79 17.12
C SER A 181 5.33 7.16 17.79
N GLY A 182 6.38 7.35 18.59
CA GLY A 182 6.59 8.59 19.35
C GLY A 182 5.40 8.95 20.24
N TYR A 183 4.76 7.96 20.86
CA TYR A 183 3.54 8.10 21.68
C TYR A 183 2.27 8.56 20.94
N GLY A 184 2.30 8.66 19.60
CA GLY A 184 1.11 8.93 18.78
C GLY A 184 0.53 7.65 18.18
N GLY A 185 -0.80 7.49 18.25
CA GLY A 185 -1.52 6.38 17.61
C GLY A 185 -1.32 6.35 16.09
N ARG A 186 -1.14 5.16 15.52
CA ARG A 186 -0.96 4.95 14.07
C ARG A 186 -1.93 3.92 13.51
N ALA A 187 -2.19 2.86 14.26
CA ALA A 187 -3.19 1.86 13.94
C ALA A 187 -3.82 1.34 15.22
N GLU A 188 -5.09 0.93 15.14
CA GLU A 188 -5.81 0.35 16.26
C GLU A 188 -6.69 -0.79 15.76
N LEU A 189 -6.53 -1.97 16.34
CA LEU A 189 -7.24 -3.21 15.98
C LEU A 189 -8.03 -3.71 17.18
N GLY A 190 -9.34 -3.95 17.01
CA GLY A 190 -10.15 -4.56 18.07
C GLY A 190 -11.66 -4.29 17.96
N LEU A 191 -12.34 -4.39 19.09
CA LEU A 191 -13.77 -4.09 19.26
C LEU A 191 -13.93 -2.63 19.70
N ILE A 192 -13.89 -1.73 18.73
CA ILE A 192 -13.69 -0.28 18.94
C ILE A 192 -15.03 0.44 18.82
N GLY A 193 -15.65 0.77 19.96
CA GLY A 193 -16.95 1.44 20.00
C GLY A 193 -18.09 0.60 19.42
N ASP A 194 -17.86 -0.72 19.26
CA ASP A 194 -18.78 -1.71 18.71
C ASP A 194 -18.32 -3.13 19.06
N ASP A 195 -19.18 -4.13 18.89
CA ASP A 195 -18.84 -5.57 19.01
C ASP A 195 -18.29 -6.18 17.71
N ASP A 196 -18.28 -5.41 16.62
CA ASP A 196 -17.63 -5.81 15.36
C ASP A 196 -16.10 -5.62 15.43
N LEU A 197 -15.35 -6.55 14.85
CA LEU A 197 -13.89 -6.43 14.75
C LEU A 197 -13.53 -5.37 13.70
N LYS A 198 -12.77 -4.36 14.10
CA LYS A 198 -12.41 -3.21 13.26
C LYS A 198 -10.90 -2.97 13.25
N LEU A 199 -10.40 -2.48 12.13
CA LEU A 199 -9.08 -1.86 12.01
C LEU A 199 -9.27 -0.40 11.59
N LYS A 200 -8.67 0.52 12.35
CA LYS A 200 -8.56 1.93 11.98
C LYS A 200 -7.10 2.39 11.98
N VAL A 201 -6.80 3.40 11.16
CA VAL A 201 -5.46 4.01 11.04
C VAL A 201 -5.52 5.52 11.22
N SER A 202 -4.40 6.10 11.65
CA SER A 202 -4.29 7.54 11.87
C SER A 202 -2.92 8.05 11.42
N PRO A 203 -2.86 9.17 10.66
CA PRO A 203 -1.59 9.81 10.32
C PRO A 203 -0.94 10.54 11.51
N ASP A 204 -1.74 10.98 12.49
CA ASP A 204 -1.31 11.89 13.56
C ASP A 204 -1.63 11.40 14.99
N GLY A 205 -2.50 10.39 15.13
CA GLY A 205 -2.99 9.88 16.41
C GLY A 205 -4.29 10.54 16.89
N SER A 206 -4.85 11.46 16.12
CA SER A 206 -6.09 12.19 16.44
C SER A 206 -7.17 12.02 15.37
N VAL A 207 -6.81 12.10 14.09
CA VAL A 207 -7.71 11.85 12.97
C VAL A 207 -7.69 10.37 12.63
N TRP A 208 -8.78 9.67 12.89
CA TRP A 208 -8.90 8.23 12.63
C TRP A 208 -9.69 7.95 11.36
N ARG A 209 -9.28 6.90 10.65
CA ARG A 209 -9.92 6.41 9.43
C ARG A 209 -10.14 4.92 9.56
N ASP A 210 -11.38 4.48 9.38
CA ASP A 210 -11.70 3.07 9.33
C ASP A 210 -11.13 2.43 8.05
N VAL A 211 -10.48 1.29 8.20
CA VAL A 211 -9.91 0.52 7.09
C VAL A 211 -10.87 -0.59 6.69
N TRP A 212 -11.26 -1.42 7.65
CA TRP A 212 -12.24 -2.48 7.46
C TRP A 212 -12.94 -2.84 8.78
N ALA A 213 -14.12 -3.43 8.65
CA ALA A 213 -14.90 -4.01 9.73
C ALA A 213 -15.43 -5.39 9.33
N VAL A 214 -15.58 -6.29 10.31
CA VAL A 214 -16.23 -7.59 10.15
C VAL A 214 -17.57 -7.56 10.88
N ASP A 215 -18.65 -7.67 10.12
CA ASP A 215 -19.99 -7.82 10.70
C ASP A 215 -20.06 -9.15 11.46
N ARG A 216 -20.24 -9.08 12.78
CA ARG A 216 -20.18 -10.25 13.66
C ARG A 216 -21.28 -11.28 13.43
N THR A 217 -22.38 -10.90 12.77
CA THR A 217 -23.53 -11.81 12.53
C THR A 217 -23.38 -12.61 11.24
N SER A 218 -22.83 -11.99 10.19
CA SER A 218 -22.67 -12.58 8.86
C SER A 218 -21.25 -13.01 8.53
N GLY A 219 -20.25 -12.54 9.27
CA GLY A 219 -18.83 -12.76 9.00
C GLY A 219 -18.32 -12.01 7.76
N ARG A 220 -19.10 -11.06 7.22
CA ARG A 220 -18.72 -10.31 6.01
C ARG A 220 -17.78 -9.17 6.37
N VAL A 221 -16.71 -9.04 5.59
CA VAL A 221 -15.76 -7.94 5.68
C VAL A 221 -16.23 -6.79 4.77
N ALA A 222 -16.30 -5.59 5.31
CA ALA A 222 -16.48 -4.35 4.55
C ALA A 222 -15.20 -3.51 4.62
N PHE A 223 -14.79 -2.91 3.50
CA PHE A 223 -13.72 -1.92 3.45
C PHE A 223 -14.34 -0.55 3.18
N GLU A 224 -14.34 0.33 4.19
CA GLU A 224 -15.01 1.64 4.14
C GLU A 224 -14.50 2.53 2.98
N LEU A 225 -13.21 2.42 2.65
CA LEU A 225 -12.57 3.18 1.56
C LEU A 225 -12.22 2.31 0.33
N GLY A 226 -12.74 1.07 0.27
CA GLY A 226 -12.47 0.12 -0.80
C GLY A 226 -11.14 -0.63 -0.66
N ALA A 227 -11.10 -1.88 -1.14
CA ALA A 227 -9.89 -2.71 -1.17
C ALA A 227 -9.25 -2.83 -2.57
N VAL A 228 -9.90 -2.28 -3.60
CA VAL A 228 -9.49 -2.49 -4.99
C VAL A 228 -8.24 -1.68 -5.29
N ARG A 229 -7.14 -2.37 -5.58
CA ARG A 229 -5.98 -1.73 -6.19
C ARG A 229 -6.26 -1.60 -7.68
N ARG A 230 -6.25 -0.36 -8.20
CA ARG A 230 -6.44 -0.09 -9.63
C ARG A 230 -5.26 0.71 -10.18
N THR A 231 -4.76 0.33 -11.35
CA THR A 231 -3.74 1.09 -12.07
C THR A 231 -4.07 1.13 -13.55
N VAL A 232 -3.99 2.31 -14.18
CA VAL A 232 -4.20 2.50 -15.61
C VAL A 232 -2.86 2.79 -16.27
N THR A 233 -2.49 1.99 -17.27
CA THR A 233 -1.32 2.22 -18.12
C THR A 233 -1.80 2.60 -19.52
N VAL A 234 -1.38 3.77 -20.00
CA VAL A 234 -1.71 4.27 -21.33
C VAL A 234 -0.51 4.07 -22.24
N MET A 235 -0.70 3.33 -23.33
CA MET A 235 0.30 3.09 -24.36
C MET A 235 -0.07 3.86 -25.62
N SER A 236 0.77 4.83 -25.98
CA SER A 236 0.67 5.64 -27.21
C SER A 236 1.65 5.17 -28.30
N ALA A 237 2.47 4.17 -28.01
CA ALA A 237 3.37 3.50 -28.95
C ALA A 237 3.36 1.99 -28.69
N ALA A 238 3.77 1.22 -29.70
CA ALA A 238 3.92 -0.22 -29.55
C ALA A 238 4.98 -0.56 -28.48
N GLY A 239 4.77 -1.64 -27.75
CA GLY A 239 5.66 -2.03 -26.67
C GLY A 239 5.16 -3.26 -25.92
N VAL A 240 5.73 -3.46 -24.74
CA VAL A 240 5.39 -4.58 -23.86
C VAL A 240 4.77 -4.02 -22.59
N TYR A 241 3.64 -4.60 -22.18
CA TYR A 241 3.00 -4.33 -20.90
C TYR A 241 3.32 -5.45 -19.91
N ALA A 242 3.88 -5.10 -18.76
CA ALA A 242 4.09 -6.04 -17.66
C ALA A 242 2.79 -6.21 -16.86
N VAL A 243 2.26 -7.44 -16.82
CA VAL A 243 1.08 -7.77 -16.02
C VAL A 243 1.49 -7.76 -14.55
N PRO A 244 0.93 -6.88 -13.70
CA PRO A 244 1.34 -6.81 -12.30
C PRO A 244 0.98 -8.09 -11.56
N ALA A 245 1.90 -8.62 -10.75
CA ALA A 245 1.68 -9.87 -10.01
C ALA A 245 0.50 -9.83 -9.01
N TRP A 246 0.09 -8.64 -8.59
CA TRP A 246 -1.08 -8.44 -7.71
C TRP A 246 -2.41 -8.39 -8.47
N ALA A 247 -2.39 -8.23 -9.80
CA ALA A 247 -3.60 -8.08 -10.58
C ALA A 247 -4.41 -9.38 -10.56
N ARG A 248 -5.73 -9.24 -10.42
CA ARG A 248 -6.74 -10.29 -10.56
C ARG A 248 -7.42 -10.23 -11.92
N SER A 249 -7.58 -9.05 -12.48
CA SER A 249 -8.07 -8.86 -13.85
C SER A 249 -7.28 -7.77 -14.57
N ILE A 250 -7.22 -7.92 -15.90
CA ILE A 250 -6.74 -6.90 -16.83
C ILE A 250 -7.90 -6.53 -17.74
N GLU A 251 -8.35 -5.29 -17.64
CA GLU A 251 -9.22 -4.69 -18.64
C GLU A 251 -8.37 -3.95 -19.68
N ALA A 252 -8.69 -4.12 -20.96
CA ALA A 252 -8.06 -3.39 -22.04
C ALA A 252 -9.07 -2.60 -22.86
N VAL A 253 -8.69 -1.39 -23.27
CA VAL A 253 -9.36 -0.59 -24.29
C VAL A 253 -8.37 -0.29 -25.39
N ALA A 254 -8.65 -0.73 -26.62
CA ALA A 254 -7.85 -0.42 -27.80
C ALA A 254 -8.60 0.54 -28.71
N VAL A 255 -7.93 1.59 -29.16
CA VAL A 255 -8.41 2.57 -30.15
C VAL A 255 -7.49 2.48 -31.36
N GLY A 256 -8.04 2.16 -32.53
CA GLY A 256 -7.28 2.15 -33.78
C GLY A 256 -6.89 3.57 -34.23
N GLY A 257 -5.96 3.67 -35.18
CA GLY A 257 -5.64 4.95 -35.81
C GLY A 257 -6.80 5.47 -36.66
N GLY A 258 -7.06 6.77 -36.62
CA GLY A 258 -7.97 7.43 -37.53
C GLY A 258 -7.38 7.50 -38.94
N ALA A 259 -8.23 7.53 -39.96
CA ALA A 259 -7.77 7.64 -41.34
C ALA A 259 -7.54 9.10 -41.76
N GLY A 260 -6.76 9.30 -42.82
CA GLY A 260 -6.65 10.60 -43.46
C GLY A 260 -7.88 10.96 -44.29
N GLY A 261 -8.16 12.26 -44.44
CA GLY A 261 -9.13 12.75 -45.40
C GLY A 261 -8.59 12.69 -46.84
N GLY A 262 -9.49 12.62 -47.82
CA GLY A 262 -9.13 12.71 -49.24
C GLY A 262 -8.80 14.14 -49.66
N ALA A 263 -8.03 14.30 -50.73
CA ALA A 263 -7.83 15.59 -51.36
C ALA A 263 -9.08 16.05 -52.12
N GLY A 264 -9.25 17.37 -52.31
CA GLY A 264 -10.30 17.90 -53.18
C GLY A 264 -10.00 17.71 -54.67
N ALA A 265 -11.06 17.72 -55.50
CA ALA A 265 -10.92 17.81 -56.96
C ALA A 265 -10.44 19.22 -57.38
N PHE A 266 -9.77 19.30 -58.52
CA PHE A 266 -9.37 20.58 -59.13
C PHE A 266 -9.42 20.52 -60.66
N GLY A 267 -9.40 21.69 -61.30
CA GLY A 267 -9.46 21.82 -62.75
C GLY A 267 -10.23 23.08 -63.18
N ALA A 268 -10.19 23.41 -64.47
CA ALA A 268 -10.72 24.69 -64.98
C ALA A 268 -12.25 24.71 -65.18
N SER A 269 -12.90 23.56 -65.35
CA SER A 269 -14.33 23.47 -65.67
C SER A 269 -14.94 22.16 -65.15
N ALA A 270 -16.28 22.10 -65.06
CA ALA A 270 -17.09 21.03 -64.45
C ALA A 270 -17.22 21.09 -62.91
N SER A 271 -18.17 20.31 -62.39
CA SER A 271 -18.36 20.12 -60.95
C SER A 271 -17.17 19.38 -60.36
N ARG A 272 -16.67 19.88 -59.22
CA ARG A 272 -15.48 19.36 -58.54
C ARG A 272 -15.85 19.07 -57.10
N PHE A 273 -15.87 17.81 -56.71
CA PHE A 273 -16.17 17.44 -55.33
C PHE A 273 -14.98 17.73 -54.42
N GLY A 274 -15.23 18.10 -53.17
CA GLY A 274 -14.20 18.05 -52.13
C GLY A 274 -13.80 16.60 -51.83
N GLY A 275 -12.73 16.40 -51.08
CA GLY A 275 -12.36 15.09 -50.57
C GLY A 275 -13.33 14.62 -49.49
N GLY A 276 -13.51 13.30 -49.39
CA GLY A 276 -14.23 12.71 -48.27
C GLY A 276 -13.45 12.84 -46.97
N GLY A 277 -14.15 12.92 -45.84
CA GLY A 277 -13.54 12.84 -44.52
C GLY A 277 -13.06 11.42 -44.22
N GLY A 278 -11.95 11.28 -43.50
CA GLY A 278 -11.43 10.00 -43.03
C GLY A 278 -12.31 9.38 -41.95
N GLY A 279 -12.39 8.05 -41.93
CA GLY A 279 -13.08 7.32 -40.86
C GLY A 279 -12.33 7.39 -39.54
N ALA A 280 -13.07 7.35 -38.43
CA ALA A 280 -12.49 7.21 -37.10
C ALA A 280 -11.88 5.81 -36.90
N GLY A 281 -10.91 5.70 -36.01
CA GLY A 281 -10.37 4.43 -35.55
C GLY A 281 -11.42 3.59 -34.81
N GLY A 282 -11.34 2.27 -34.97
CA GLY A 282 -12.15 1.31 -34.22
C GLY A 282 -11.92 1.42 -32.73
N VAL A 283 -12.89 0.96 -31.92
CA VAL A 283 -12.71 0.79 -30.47
C VAL A 283 -13.07 -0.63 -30.09
N SER A 284 -12.25 -1.27 -29.28
CA SER A 284 -12.56 -2.59 -28.73
C SER A 284 -12.20 -2.63 -27.25
N ARG A 285 -13.00 -3.34 -26.46
CA ARG A 285 -12.81 -3.49 -25.02
C ARG A 285 -12.93 -4.97 -24.64
N ALA A 286 -12.08 -5.41 -23.73
CA ALA A 286 -12.13 -6.75 -23.18
C ALA A 286 -11.65 -6.75 -21.72
N VAL A 287 -12.06 -7.77 -20.97
CA VAL A 287 -11.59 -8.04 -19.61
C VAL A 287 -11.14 -9.48 -19.56
N TRP A 288 -9.95 -9.71 -19.01
CA TRP A 288 -9.39 -11.04 -18.83
C TRP A 288 -8.99 -11.27 -17.38
N PRO A 289 -9.14 -12.49 -16.86
CA PRO A 289 -8.57 -12.86 -15.58
C PRO A 289 -7.04 -12.92 -15.70
N ALA A 290 -6.33 -12.29 -14.76
CA ALA A 290 -4.89 -12.10 -14.84
C ALA A 290 -4.10 -13.40 -14.67
N ASP A 291 -4.67 -14.40 -14.01
CA ASP A 291 -4.09 -15.74 -13.82
C ASP A 291 -4.06 -16.57 -15.11
N GLN A 292 -4.82 -16.19 -16.14
CA GLN A 292 -4.80 -16.78 -17.48
C GLN A 292 -3.87 -16.03 -18.44
N LEU A 293 -3.19 -14.97 -17.98
CA LEU A 293 -2.28 -14.18 -18.79
C LEU A 293 -0.81 -14.49 -18.43
N PRO A 294 0.12 -14.40 -19.39
CA PRO A 294 1.55 -14.41 -19.08
C PRO A 294 1.96 -13.15 -18.30
N SER A 295 3.19 -13.12 -17.79
CA SER A 295 3.75 -11.95 -17.09
C SER A 295 3.87 -10.70 -17.97
N THR A 296 3.78 -10.84 -19.29
CA THR A 296 3.84 -9.72 -20.24
C THR A 296 2.90 -9.88 -21.43
N LEU A 297 2.27 -8.79 -21.86
CA LEU A 297 1.50 -8.71 -23.10
C LEU A 297 2.22 -7.83 -24.12
N ALA A 298 2.17 -8.23 -25.40
CA ALA A 298 2.64 -7.37 -26.48
C ALA A 298 1.51 -6.44 -26.95
N VAL A 299 1.83 -5.17 -27.15
CA VAL A 299 0.86 -4.13 -27.48
C VAL A 299 1.29 -3.42 -28.75
N VAL A 300 0.37 -3.31 -29.70
CA VAL A 300 0.52 -2.54 -30.94
C VAL A 300 -0.40 -1.34 -30.88
N VAL A 301 0.13 -0.17 -31.21
CA VAL A 301 -0.65 1.07 -31.32
C VAL A 301 -0.69 1.48 -32.78
N GLY A 302 -1.89 1.62 -33.33
CA GLY A 302 -2.11 1.95 -34.72
C GLY A 302 -1.72 3.38 -35.05
N ALA A 303 -0.92 3.57 -36.10
CA ALA A 303 -0.62 4.88 -36.66
C ALA A 303 -1.86 5.51 -37.32
N GLY A 304 -1.94 6.85 -37.28
CA GLY A 304 -2.92 7.61 -38.05
C GLY A 304 -2.61 7.57 -39.55
N GLY A 305 -3.65 7.61 -40.38
CA GLY A 305 -3.52 7.66 -41.83
C GLY A 305 -3.08 9.04 -42.31
N ALA A 306 -2.16 9.08 -43.29
CA ALA A 306 -1.78 10.32 -43.97
C ALA A 306 -2.95 10.92 -44.77
N GLY A 307 -3.05 12.25 -44.78
CA GLY A 307 -3.99 12.97 -45.61
C GLY A 307 -3.65 12.84 -47.10
N GLY A 308 -4.67 12.81 -47.96
CA GLY A 308 -4.50 12.71 -49.40
C GLY A 308 -3.92 13.99 -50.01
N VAL A 309 -2.99 13.85 -50.95
CA VAL A 309 -2.43 14.95 -51.76
C VAL A 309 -2.70 14.60 -53.22
N ALA A 310 -3.72 15.23 -53.82
CA ALA A 310 -4.29 14.80 -55.10
C ALA A 310 -4.62 13.28 -55.14
N SER A 311 -4.92 12.71 -53.98
CA SER A 311 -5.18 11.29 -53.77
C SER A 311 -6.23 11.09 -52.68
N ALA A 312 -6.71 9.85 -52.53
CA ALA A 312 -7.50 9.47 -51.36
C ALA A 312 -6.62 9.53 -50.10
N GLY A 313 -7.26 9.70 -48.94
CA GLY A 313 -6.57 9.59 -47.66
C GLY A 313 -6.10 8.15 -47.42
N SER A 314 -5.00 7.99 -46.70
CA SER A 314 -4.55 6.67 -46.27
C SER A 314 -5.43 6.16 -45.13
N ALA A 315 -5.64 4.84 -45.08
CA ALA A 315 -6.28 4.20 -43.93
C ALA A 315 -5.41 4.36 -42.67
N GLY A 316 -6.05 4.36 -41.50
CA GLY A 316 -5.35 4.20 -40.23
C GLY A 316 -4.91 2.75 -40.03
N SER A 317 -3.91 2.54 -39.18
CA SER A 317 -3.51 1.19 -38.75
C SER A 317 -4.28 0.76 -37.50
N GLY A 318 -4.38 -0.56 -37.27
CA GLY A 318 -5.06 -1.11 -36.09
C GLY A 318 -4.20 -1.06 -34.82
N SER A 319 -4.87 -0.99 -33.67
CA SER A 319 -4.26 -1.20 -32.35
C SER A 319 -4.68 -2.58 -31.83
N ALA A 320 -3.78 -3.27 -31.13
CA ALA A 320 -4.04 -4.62 -30.67
C ALA A 320 -3.25 -5.01 -29.41
N VAL A 321 -3.77 -5.98 -28.69
CA VAL A 321 -3.13 -6.63 -27.53
C VAL A 321 -2.97 -8.11 -27.84
N TYR A 322 -1.76 -8.64 -27.60
CA TYR A 322 -1.39 -10.01 -27.94
C TYR A 322 -0.88 -10.80 -26.73
N LEU A 323 -1.25 -12.08 -26.71
CA LEU A 323 -0.65 -13.14 -25.89
C LEU A 323 0.18 -14.01 -26.83
N GLY A 324 1.50 -13.82 -26.81
CA GLY A 324 2.38 -14.42 -27.82
C GLY A 324 1.98 -13.98 -29.23
N SER A 325 1.64 -14.93 -30.10
CA SER A 325 1.14 -14.66 -31.46
C SER A 325 -0.38 -14.50 -31.54
N THR A 326 -1.12 -14.76 -30.46
CA THR A 326 -2.58 -14.73 -30.44
C THR A 326 -3.08 -13.33 -30.12
N ALA A 327 -3.90 -12.76 -31.01
CA ALA A 327 -4.55 -11.47 -30.74
C ALA A 327 -5.71 -11.67 -29.74
N LEU A 328 -5.61 -11.02 -28.57
CA LEU A 328 -6.67 -11.01 -27.57
C LEU A 328 -7.70 -9.91 -27.84
N LEU A 329 -7.24 -8.78 -28.38
CA LEU A 329 -8.07 -7.62 -28.68
C LEU A 329 -7.53 -6.90 -29.91
N ILE A 330 -8.41 -6.55 -30.85
CA ILE A 330 -8.06 -5.75 -32.03
C ILE A 330 -9.08 -4.63 -32.20
N ALA A 331 -8.59 -3.43 -32.45
CA ALA A 331 -9.36 -2.29 -32.92
C ALA A 331 -8.76 -1.83 -34.25
N ALA A 332 -9.49 -2.01 -35.36
CA ALA A 332 -8.98 -1.70 -36.69
C ALA A 332 -8.87 -0.19 -36.90
N GLY A 333 -7.99 0.25 -37.80
CA GLY A 333 -7.94 1.67 -38.18
C GLY A 333 -9.13 2.09 -39.05
N GLY A 334 -9.37 3.39 -39.14
CA GLY A 334 -10.40 3.94 -40.01
C GLY A 334 -10.06 3.79 -41.50
N GLY A 335 -11.08 3.75 -42.35
CA GLY A 335 -10.93 3.81 -43.80
C GLY A 335 -10.66 5.23 -44.30
N GLY A 336 -9.77 5.37 -45.29
CA GLY A 336 -9.39 6.65 -45.88
C GLY A 336 -10.56 7.37 -46.56
N GLY A 337 -10.58 8.69 -46.48
CA GLY A 337 -11.54 9.51 -47.23
C GLY A 337 -11.26 9.45 -48.73
N GLY A 338 -12.30 9.30 -49.55
CA GLY A 338 -12.17 9.22 -51.00
C GLY A 338 -11.65 10.53 -51.61
N LEU A 339 -10.84 10.43 -52.66
CA LEU A 339 -10.44 11.57 -53.49
C LEU A 339 -11.69 12.26 -54.04
N GLY A 340 -11.72 13.60 -53.99
CA GLY A 340 -12.70 14.38 -54.72
C GLY A 340 -12.54 14.16 -56.22
N GLY A 341 -13.58 13.62 -56.86
CA GLY A 341 -13.65 13.41 -58.31
C GLY A 341 -14.77 14.20 -58.96
N ALA A 342 -15.13 13.81 -60.19
CA ALA A 342 -16.26 14.39 -60.92
C ALA A 342 -17.64 13.93 -60.38
N ALA A 343 -17.68 12.82 -59.63
CA ALA A 343 -18.91 12.19 -59.18
C ALA A 343 -19.08 12.14 -57.65
N SER A 344 -17.98 12.10 -56.88
CA SER A 344 -18.04 12.09 -55.41
C SER A 344 -16.67 12.33 -54.76
N GLY A 345 -16.69 12.63 -53.46
CA GLY A 345 -15.61 12.33 -52.51
C GLY A 345 -16.20 11.49 -51.39
N ALA A 346 -16.04 10.17 -51.48
CA ALA A 346 -16.72 9.20 -50.61
C ALA A 346 -16.22 9.28 -49.15
N ALA A 347 -17.14 9.13 -48.20
CA ALA A 347 -16.81 9.04 -46.78
C ALA A 347 -15.91 7.82 -46.48
N GLY A 348 -14.88 8.02 -45.66
CA GLY A 348 -14.12 6.92 -45.09
C GLY A 348 -14.96 6.11 -44.09
N ALA A 349 -14.92 4.78 -44.19
CA ALA A 349 -15.63 3.91 -43.25
C ALA A 349 -15.01 3.99 -41.84
N GLY A 350 -15.83 3.95 -40.80
CA GLY A 350 -15.33 3.82 -39.42
C GLY A 350 -14.60 2.49 -39.22
N GLY A 351 -13.52 2.50 -38.45
CA GLY A 351 -12.73 1.32 -38.17
C GLY A 351 -13.55 0.24 -37.47
N ALA A 352 -13.29 -1.02 -37.83
CA ALA A 352 -13.97 -2.15 -37.23
C ALA A 352 -13.64 -2.28 -35.73
N GLY A 353 -14.68 -2.54 -34.95
CA GLY A 353 -14.64 -2.81 -33.53
C GLY A 353 -15.95 -3.51 -33.13
N ALA A 354 -16.19 -3.66 -31.84
CA ALA A 354 -17.47 -4.18 -31.35
C ALA A 354 -18.22 -3.07 -30.59
N PRO A 355 -19.06 -2.24 -31.24
CA PRO A 355 -19.43 -2.17 -32.68
C PRO A 355 -18.47 -1.34 -33.57
N ASN A 356 -18.75 -1.21 -34.87
CA ASN A 356 -17.96 -0.35 -35.77
C ASN A 356 -17.94 1.12 -35.31
N SER A 357 -16.85 1.83 -35.60
CA SER A 357 -16.67 3.23 -35.22
C SER A 357 -17.37 4.21 -36.18
N ASN A 358 -17.20 5.51 -35.94
CA ASN A 358 -17.82 6.58 -36.70
C ASN A 358 -17.17 6.76 -38.08
N GLY A 359 -17.98 6.80 -39.14
CA GLY A 359 -17.53 7.13 -40.50
C GLY A 359 -17.25 8.62 -40.70
N GLY A 360 -16.46 8.95 -41.71
CA GLY A 360 -16.26 10.32 -42.17
C GLY A 360 -17.47 10.90 -42.91
N GLY A 361 -17.37 12.16 -43.31
CA GLY A 361 -18.36 12.83 -44.15
C GLY A 361 -18.13 12.59 -45.64
N ALA A 362 -19.20 12.47 -46.43
CA ALA A 362 -19.13 12.51 -47.89
C ALA A 362 -19.20 13.97 -48.40
N SER A 363 -18.47 14.28 -49.46
CA SER A 363 -18.45 15.64 -50.02
C SER A 363 -19.68 15.93 -50.89
N SER A 364 -19.95 17.22 -51.13
CA SER A 364 -21.07 17.69 -51.94
C SER A 364 -20.70 18.92 -52.76
N VAL A 365 -21.29 19.02 -53.96
CA VAL A 365 -21.21 20.23 -54.82
C VAL A 365 -22.49 21.07 -54.75
N THR A 366 -23.58 20.54 -54.21
CA THR A 366 -24.86 21.23 -54.09
C THR A 366 -25.14 21.72 -52.67
N ALA A 367 -24.42 21.22 -51.67
CA ALA A 367 -24.54 21.59 -50.27
C ALA A 367 -23.15 21.68 -49.60
N THR A 368 -23.12 22.11 -48.34
CA THR A 368 -21.95 21.95 -47.47
C THR A 368 -21.53 20.47 -47.42
N GLY A 369 -20.23 20.21 -47.34
CA GLY A 369 -19.71 18.86 -47.11
C GLY A 369 -20.36 18.24 -45.86
N ALA A 370 -20.62 16.93 -45.88
CA ALA A 370 -21.25 16.29 -44.74
C ALA A 370 -20.34 16.35 -43.51
N THR A 371 -20.95 16.51 -42.34
CA THR A 371 -20.27 16.39 -41.04
C THR A 371 -19.79 14.95 -40.86
N GLY A 372 -18.61 14.79 -40.27
CA GLY A 372 -18.16 13.49 -39.78
C GLY A 372 -19.11 12.95 -38.72
N LYS A 373 -19.25 11.62 -38.64
CA LYS A 373 -20.21 11.01 -37.71
C LYS A 373 -19.71 11.04 -36.27
N SER A 374 -20.67 10.99 -35.34
CA SER A 374 -20.43 10.97 -33.89
C SER A 374 -21.29 9.97 -33.11
N PHE A 375 -22.39 9.49 -33.71
CA PHE A 375 -23.42 8.73 -33.00
C PHE A 375 -23.65 7.32 -33.55
N ASP A 376 -22.96 6.92 -34.62
CA ASP A 376 -22.93 5.51 -35.02
C ASP A 376 -22.27 4.69 -33.90
N ARG A 377 -21.27 5.28 -33.25
CA ARG A 377 -20.69 4.80 -32.01
C ARG A 377 -20.34 5.97 -31.07
N PRO A 378 -21.24 6.36 -30.16
CA PRO A 378 -21.07 7.55 -29.32
C PRO A 378 -19.92 7.52 -28.32
N ASP A 379 -19.39 6.32 -28.03
CA ASP A 379 -18.22 6.10 -27.16
C ASP A 379 -16.88 6.05 -27.91
N ALA A 380 -16.90 6.28 -29.23
CA ALA A 380 -15.72 6.18 -30.08
C ALA A 380 -15.23 7.55 -30.57
N PRO A 381 -14.05 7.59 -31.21
CA PRO A 381 -13.56 8.80 -31.85
C PRO A 381 -14.47 9.29 -32.98
N GLY A 382 -14.39 10.58 -33.28
CA GLY A 382 -15.20 11.22 -34.31
C GLY A 382 -14.61 11.04 -35.73
N GLY A 383 -15.49 10.90 -36.73
CA GLY A 383 -15.09 10.88 -38.14
C GLY A 383 -14.72 12.26 -38.67
N GLY A 384 -13.89 12.35 -39.70
CA GLY A 384 -13.53 13.63 -40.32
C GLY A 384 -14.67 14.25 -41.13
N GLY A 385 -14.75 15.57 -41.15
CA GLY A 385 -15.71 16.32 -42.00
C GLY A 385 -15.30 16.31 -43.47
N ALA A 386 -16.26 16.32 -44.39
CA ALA A 386 -15.95 16.33 -45.82
C ALA A 386 -15.50 17.71 -46.32
N GLY A 387 -14.62 17.75 -47.32
CA GLY A 387 -14.26 18.97 -48.01
C GLY A 387 -15.43 19.56 -48.83
N GLY A 388 -15.44 20.88 -48.98
CA GLY A 388 -16.42 21.59 -49.79
C GLY A 388 -16.18 21.38 -51.29
N GLY A 389 -17.26 21.18 -52.07
CA GLY A 389 -17.20 21.10 -53.53
C GLY A 389 -17.40 22.44 -54.25
N LEU A 390 -17.09 22.45 -55.54
CA LEU A 390 -17.40 23.53 -56.48
C LEU A 390 -18.43 23.02 -57.49
N TYR A 391 -19.58 23.68 -57.55
CA TYR A 391 -20.57 23.41 -58.59
C TYR A 391 -20.12 23.98 -59.94
N ALA A 392 -20.55 23.35 -61.04
CA ALA A 392 -20.17 23.74 -62.42
C ALA A 392 -20.39 25.24 -62.76
N ALA A 393 -21.33 25.92 -62.08
CA ALA A 393 -21.55 27.37 -62.23
C ALA A 393 -20.60 28.26 -61.40
N GLY A 394 -19.54 27.70 -60.80
CA GLY A 394 -18.57 28.46 -60.02
C GLY A 394 -19.02 28.78 -58.58
N VAL A 395 -19.99 28.03 -58.03
CA VAL A 395 -20.46 28.23 -56.66
C VAL A 395 -19.64 27.34 -55.71
N SER A 396 -18.88 27.95 -54.80
CA SER A 396 -18.11 27.26 -53.76
C SER A 396 -19.00 26.83 -52.59
N ARG A 397 -18.76 25.61 -52.08
CA ARG A 397 -19.39 25.09 -50.88
C ARG A 397 -18.41 25.06 -49.71
N SER A 398 -18.96 25.19 -48.51
CA SER A 398 -18.20 25.01 -47.27
C SER A 398 -17.88 23.53 -47.04
N GLY A 399 -16.79 23.25 -46.32
CA GLY A 399 -16.52 21.93 -45.75
C GLY A 399 -17.41 21.64 -44.54
N GLY A 400 -17.62 20.36 -44.25
CA GLY A 400 -18.35 19.87 -43.08
C GLY A 400 -17.52 19.91 -41.81
N ALA A 401 -18.17 19.99 -40.65
CA ALA A 401 -17.47 19.87 -39.37
C ALA A 401 -16.96 18.44 -39.15
N GLY A 402 -15.92 18.28 -38.33
CA GLY A 402 -15.54 16.99 -37.80
C GLY A 402 -16.60 16.47 -36.84
N GLY A 403 -16.74 15.16 -36.75
CA GLY A 403 -17.56 14.53 -35.73
C GLY A 403 -16.94 14.71 -34.35
N ASP A 404 -17.76 14.94 -33.34
CA ASP A 404 -17.37 14.84 -31.95
C ASP A 404 -16.92 13.42 -31.58
N GLY A 405 -15.88 13.30 -30.75
CA GLY A 405 -15.46 12.05 -30.14
C GLY A 405 -16.02 11.91 -28.73
N GLY A 406 -16.39 10.69 -28.32
CA GLY A 406 -16.99 10.49 -26.99
C GLY A 406 -18.27 11.32 -26.78
N ALA A 407 -19.12 11.39 -27.79
CA ALA A 407 -20.28 12.29 -27.85
C ALA A 407 -21.26 12.12 -26.68
N LEU A 408 -21.35 10.92 -26.08
CA LEU A 408 -22.14 10.63 -24.88
C LEU A 408 -21.27 10.31 -23.64
N ALA A 409 -20.00 10.70 -23.67
CA ALA A 409 -19.03 10.51 -22.60
C ALA A 409 -18.27 11.84 -22.35
N VAL A 410 -16.94 11.78 -22.17
CA VAL A 410 -16.11 13.00 -22.12
C VAL A 410 -15.92 13.51 -23.55
N LYS A 411 -16.77 14.46 -23.93
CA LYS A 411 -16.87 14.95 -25.31
C LYS A 411 -15.63 15.73 -25.76
N ALA A 412 -14.97 15.21 -26.79
CA ALA A 412 -13.99 15.95 -27.59
C ALA A 412 -14.72 16.64 -28.75
N ILE A 413 -14.61 17.96 -28.86
CA ILE A 413 -15.33 18.75 -29.87
C ILE A 413 -14.71 18.57 -31.25
N GLY A 414 -15.52 18.26 -32.25
CA GLY A 414 -15.11 18.15 -33.65
C GLY A 414 -14.50 19.43 -34.22
N GLY A 415 -13.53 19.29 -35.10
CA GLY A 415 -12.90 20.41 -35.79
C GLY A 415 -13.92 21.20 -36.62
N SER A 416 -13.82 22.53 -36.63
CA SER A 416 -14.73 23.38 -37.39
C SER A 416 -14.61 23.15 -38.90
N GLY A 417 -15.75 23.01 -39.58
CA GLY A 417 -15.82 23.11 -41.04
C GLY A 417 -15.93 24.57 -41.50
N GLY A 418 -16.34 24.78 -42.74
CA GLY A 418 -16.61 26.13 -43.26
C GLY A 418 -15.91 26.44 -44.58
N SER A 419 -15.80 27.72 -44.90
CA SER A 419 -15.18 28.22 -46.14
C SER A 419 -13.65 28.33 -46.07
N GLY A 420 -13.07 28.19 -44.86
CA GLY A 420 -11.64 28.29 -44.60
C GLY A 420 -10.92 26.94 -44.63
N VAL A 421 -9.70 26.92 -44.07
CA VAL A 421 -9.00 25.68 -43.72
C VAL A 421 -9.80 24.96 -42.64
N GLY A 422 -9.92 23.64 -42.74
CA GLY A 422 -10.61 22.84 -41.73
C GLY A 422 -9.92 22.92 -40.37
N GLY A 423 -10.69 23.13 -39.30
CA GLY A 423 -10.18 23.12 -37.94
C GLY A 423 -9.68 21.74 -37.53
N ALA A 424 -8.60 21.68 -36.75
CA ALA A 424 -8.14 20.42 -36.16
C ALA A 424 -9.17 19.87 -35.16
N GLY A 425 -9.27 18.55 -35.07
CA GLY A 425 -10.01 17.88 -34.00
C GLY A 425 -9.33 18.06 -32.64
N ALA A 426 -10.13 18.04 -31.59
CA ALA A 426 -9.67 18.08 -30.21
C ALA A 426 -9.37 16.66 -29.68
N ALA A 427 -8.43 16.59 -28.74
CA ALA A 427 -8.34 15.43 -27.86
C ALA A 427 -9.44 15.45 -26.80
N SER A 428 -9.62 14.33 -26.08
CA SER A 428 -10.46 14.31 -24.87
C SER A 428 -9.99 15.40 -23.88
N PRO A 429 -10.89 16.25 -23.37
CA PRO A 429 -10.54 17.27 -22.37
C PRO A 429 -10.17 16.67 -21.00
N GLN A 430 -10.50 15.40 -20.76
CA GLN A 430 -10.08 14.64 -19.58
C GLN A 430 -9.45 13.31 -20.05
N PRO A 431 -8.21 13.32 -20.54
CA PRO A 431 -7.56 12.16 -21.16
C PRO A 431 -7.20 11.06 -20.15
N THR A 432 -7.34 11.32 -18.85
CA THR A 432 -7.23 10.30 -17.78
C THR A 432 -8.55 9.59 -17.51
N LEU A 433 -9.68 10.18 -17.93
CA LEU A 433 -11.02 9.63 -17.78
C LEU A 433 -11.55 9.02 -19.08
N TYR A 434 -11.07 9.48 -20.25
CA TYR A 434 -11.55 9.02 -21.53
C TYR A 434 -10.53 9.13 -22.68
N TRP A 435 -10.61 8.21 -23.65
CA TRP A 435 -9.60 7.98 -24.70
C TRP A 435 -9.89 8.61 -26.07
N ALA A 436 -11.15 8.95 -26.36
CA ALA A 436 -11.57 9.27 -27.73
C ALA A 436 -11.23 10.71 -28.14
N GLY A 437 -10.61 10.88 -29.31
CA GLY A 437 -10.44 12.17 -29.97
C GLY A 437 -11.55 12.45 -30.99
N SER A 438 -11.67 13.70 -31.43
CA SER A 438 -12.68 14.10 -32.41
C SER A 438 -12.11 14.14 -33.84
N GLY A 439 -12.99 14.21 -34.84
CA GLY A 439 -12.58 14.35 -36.23
C GLY A 439 -12.12 15.77 -36.57
N GLY A 440 -11.27 15.90 -37.59
CA GLY A 440 -10.91 17.18 -38.19
C GLY A 440 -12.00 17.71 -39.11
N GLY A 441 -12.15 19.04 -39.19
CA GLY A 441 -13.09 19.69 -40.09
C GLY A 441 -12.63 19.65 -41.55
N GLY A 442 -13.57 19.65 -42.49
CA GLY A 442 -13.27 19.71 -43.91
C GLY A 442 -12.92 21.12 -44.39
N GLY A 443 -12.01 21.22 -45.34
CA GLY A 443 -11.64 22.48 -45.97
C GLY A 443 -12.68 23.00 -46.95
N GLY A 444 -12.87 24.31 -47.01
CA GLY A 444 -13.76 24.97 -47.96
C GLY A 444 -13.27 24.93 -49.41
N ALA A 445 -14.23 24.91 -50.34
CA ALA A 445 -13.92 25.05 -51.76
C ALA A 445 -13.60 26.52 -52.12
N VAL A 446 -12.78 26.73 -53.15
CA VAL A 446 -12.45 28.08 -53.64
C VAL A 446 -12.65 28.21 -55.14
N THR A 447 -13.09 29.39 -55.58
CA THR A 447 -13.30 29.70 -57.01
C THR A 447 -12.03 30.18 -57.71
N SER A 448 -10.92 30.33 -56.98
CA SER A 448 -9.60 30.67 -57.50
C SER A 448 -8.50 30.04 -56.63
N GLY A 449 -7.41 29.58 -57.26
CA GLY A 449 -6.28 28.96 -56.56
C GLY A 449 -6.53 27.53 -56.07
N SER A 450 -5.80 27.13 -55.03
CA SER A 450 -5.90 25.81 -54.41
C SER A 450 -7.06 25.72 -53.43
N GLY A 451 -7.76 24.59 -53.42
CA GLY A 451 -8.72 24.26 -52.36
C GLY A 451 -8.10 24.37 -50.97
N ARG A 452 -8.94 24.63 -49.96
CA ARG A 452 -8.47 24.72 -48.57
C ARG A 452 -8.22 23.34 -48.00
N ASP A 453 -7.18 23.20 -47.19
CA ASP A 453 -6.83 21.92 -46.58
C ASP A 453 -7.84 21.51 -45.51
N GLY A 454 -7.99 20.20 -45.31
CA GLY A 454 -8.73 19.63 -44.20
C GLY A 454 -7.92 19.64 -42.90
N GLY A 455 -8.61 19.71 -41.77
CA GLY A 455 -8.00 19.68 -40.45
C GLY A 455 -7.57 18.27 -40.04
N ALA A 456 -6.51 18.17 -39.26
CA ALA A 456 -6.07 16.90 -38.67
C ALA A 456 -7.10 16.36 -37.65
N GLY A 457 -7.17 15.03 -37.50
CA GLY A 457 -7.96 14.40 -36.43
C GLY A 457 -7.35 14.63 -35.04
N GLY A 458 -8.21 14.68 -34.03
CA GLY A 458 -7.83 14.78 -32.62
C GLY A 458 -7.44 13.42 -32.03
N ALA A 459 -6.53 13.42 -31.06
CA ALA A 459 -6.03 12.20 -30.44
C ALA A 459 -6.99 11.66 -29.36
N ALA A 460 -7.24 10.35 -29.26
CA ALA A 460 -6.79 9.29 -30.16
C ALA A 460 -7.88 8.88 -31.17
N GLY A 461 -7.43 8.42 -32.34
CA GLY A 461 -8.28 7.77 -33.34
C GLY A 461 -9.20 8.67 -34.16
N GLY A 462 -9.15 10.00 -34.01
CA GLY A 462 -9.95 10.94 -34.80
C GLY A 462 -9.63 10.89 -36.30
N GLY A 463 -10.65 10.90 -37.15
CA GLY A 463 -10.49 10.94 -38.60
C GLY A 463 -10.09 12.32 -39.12
N GLY A 464 -9.24 12.39 -40.15
CA GLY A 464 -8.84 13.64 -40.78
C GLY A 464 -9.91 14.23 -41.71
N GLY A 465 -10.03 15.55 -41.76
CA GLY A 465 -10.99 16.25 -42.61
C GLY A 465 -10.61 16.19 -44.09
N GLY A 466 -11.60 16.18 -44.99
CA GLY A 466 -11.38 16.21 -46.44
C GLY A 466 -10.94 17.59 -46.93
N GLY A 467 -10.09 17.63 -47.95
CA GLY A 467 -9.66 18.88 -48.59
C GLY A 467 -10.74 19.47 -49.51
N GLY A 468 -10.86 20.78 -49.55
CA GLY A 468 -11.80 21.49 -50.41
C GLY A 468 -11.42 21.42 -51.89
N ALA A 469 -12.39 21.56 -52.79
CA ALA A 469 -12.12 21.65 -54.22
C ALA A 469 -11.49 23.01 -54.60
N GLY A 470 -10.69 23.03 -55.67
CA GLY A 470 -10.02 24.25 -56.16
C GLY A 470 -9.97 24.33 -57.68
N ILE A 471 -9.19 25.30 -58.18
CA ILE A 471 -8.95 25.51 -59.62
C ILE A 471 -7.56 24.98 -60.01
N SER A 472 -6.51 25.42 -59.31
CA SER A 472 -5.12 25.03 -59.62
C SER A 472 -4.69 23.75 -58.95
N ALA A 473 -5.24 23.46 -57.77
CA ALA A 473 -4.99 22.25 -56.99
C ALA A 473 -6.17 22.00 -56.03
N GLY A 474 -6.32 20.75 -55.60
CA GLY A 474 -7.22 20.39 -54.52
C GLY A 474 -6.59 20.69 -53.18
N GLY A 475 -7.39 21.05 -52.18
CA GLY A 475 -6.93 21.08 -50.80
C GLY A 475 -6.45 19.70 -50.38
N VAL A 476 -5.40 19.67 -49.58
CA VAL A 476 -4.84 18.46 -48.99
C VAL A 476 -5.79 17.96 -47.90
N GLY A 477 -6.00 16.65 -47.83
CA GLY A 477 -6.76 16.07 -46.72
C GLY A 477 -5.99 16.18 -45.40
N GLY A 478 -6.69 16.31 -44.28
CA GLY A 478 -6.07 16.25 -42.96
C GLY A 478 -5.60 14.83 -42.63
N SER A 479 -4.54 14.71 -41.84
CA SER A 479 -4.09 13.41 -41.30
C SER A 479 -5.05 12.91 -40.22
N GLY A 480 -5.24 11.60 -40.13
CA GLY A 480 -5.89 10.98 -38.98
C GLY A 480 -4.96 10.93 -37.76
N ALA A 481 -5.54 10.85 -36.57
CA ALA A 481 -4.76 10.72 -35.33
C ALA A 481 -4.32 9.28 -35.08
N ALA A 482 -3.20 9.10 -34.39
CA ALA A 482 -2.79 7.78 -33.90
C ALA A 482 -3.82 7.21 -32.91
N GLY A 483 -3.84 5.88 -32.81
CA GLY A 483 -4.59 5.13 -31.83
C GLY A 483 -3.97 5.20 -30.43
N LEU A 484 -4.53 4.44 -29.50
CA LEU A 484 -3.96 4.21 -28.17
C LEU A 484 -4.44 2.87 -27.62
N VAL A 485 -3.77 2.38 -26.58
CA VAL A 485 -4.24 1.23 -25.78
C VAL A 485 -4.18 1.59 -24.30
N TRP A 486 -5.28 1.37 -23.57
CA TRP A 486 -5.32 1.42 -22.11
C TRP A 486 -5.32 0.00 -21.55
N LEU A 487 -4.47 -0.25 -20.56
CA LEU A 487 -4.44 -1.49 -19.78
C LEU A 487 -4.68 -1.15 -18.32
N ILE A 488 -5.73 -1.73 -17.76
CA ILE A 488 -6.25 -1.43 -16.43
C ILE A 488 -6.12 -2.69 -15.60
N ALA A 489 -5.14 -2.71 -14.69
CA ALA A 489 -4.99 -3.77 -13.71
C ALA A 489 -5.88 -3.50 -12.50
N GLN A 490 -6.61 -4.52 -12.07
CA GLN A 490 -7.45 -4.50 -10.87
C GLN A 490 -7.13 -5.73 -10.02
N GLY A 491 -7.01 -5.57 -8.70
CA GLY A 491 -6.72 -6.67 -7.79
C GLY A 491 -7.06 -6.39 -6.34
#